data_AF-A0A956DNB4-F1
#
_entry.id   AF-A0A956DNB4-F1
#
_cell.length_a   1.000
_cell.length_b   1.000
_cell.length_c   1.000
_cell.angle_alpha   90.00
_cell.angle_beta   90.00
_cell.angle_gamma   90.00
#
_symmetry.space_group_name_H-M   'P 1'
#
loop_
_entity.id
_entity.type
_entity.pdbx_description
1 polymer ?
#
loop_
_entity_poly.entity_id
_entity_poly.type
_entity_poly.pdbx_seq_one_letter_code
_entity_poly.pdbx_strand_id
1 'polypeptide(L)'
;MITSAPPSVWGEDATLPFAPVEIRRPRVPDEPPSSRRRTMPWPLGDAANGVAPPWPDPELPTTHLWPPGGGRRVVAALPISTIAGPVDLGDGASTLVFAAAPWCLTTSPSRRYRDLREARHALAALARTKVGLGELMPPDTALAIASRGDEHWLWTIAPWSESLRVGLDDAFAKGEPMRLVELLSAWVDALVAAVELARRRGIALDLDLQRFTILHGRPRYLDDRTGEGLEVTFGRAVLAPFGELDRYPDVAERYYQAITRDLPRRIGAETADRLGLLRSLDEHQATDATAASARCELMASLGG
;
A
#
# COMPACT_ATOMS: atom_id res chain seq x y z
N MET A 1 59.95 -41.18 -15.34
CA MET A 1 58.71 -40.60 -15.92
C MET A 1 57.54 -41.34 -15.29
N ILE A 2 56.89 -40.72 -14.30
CA ILE A 2 55.67 -41.23 -13.66
C ILE A 2 54.77 -40.00 -13.53
N THR A 3 53.73 -39.93 -14.36
CA THR A 3 52.70 -38.90 -14.32
C THR A 3 51.55 -39.42 -13.46
N SER A 4 51.40 -38.86 -12.26
CA SER A 4 50.28 -39.11 -11.36
C SER A 4 49.16 -38.12 -11.67
N ALA A 5 47.97 -38.63 -11.97
CA ALA A 5 46.74 -37.84 -12.11
C ALA A 5 46.03 -37.70 -10.76
N PRO A 6 45.35 -36.57 -10.47
CA PRO A 6 44.59 -36.40 -9.23
C PRO A 6 43.22 -37.11 -9.30
N PRO A 7 42.66 -37.55 -8.15
CA PRO A 7 41.33 -38.15 -8.11
C PRO A 7 40.24 -37.08 -8.22
N SER A 8 39.29 -37.34 -9.11
CA SER A 8 38.05 -36.58 -9.27
C SER A 8 37.11 -36.89 -8.11
N VAL A 9 36.74 -35.88 -7.32
CA VAL A 9 35.72 -35.98 -6.27
C VAL A 9 34.59 -35.04 -6.66
N TRP A 10 33.69 -35.54 -7.50
CA TRP A 10 32.37 -34.98 -7.71
C TRP A 10 31.38 -36.11 -7.43
N GLY A 11 30.86 -36.12 -6.20
CA GLY A 11 29.75 -36.98 -5.81
C GLY A 11 28.46 -36.40 -6.36
N GLU A 12 27.77 -37.21 -7.16
CA GLU A 12 26.42 -37.01 -7.67
C GLU A 12 25.37 -37.08 -6.54
N ASP A 13 24.27 -36.34 -6.75
CA ASP A 13 22.93 -36.51 -6.17
C ASP A 13 22.73 -36.44 -4.65
N ALA A 14 22.58 -35.20 -4.16
CA ALA A 14 21.75 -34.89 -2.99
C ALA A 14 20.51 -34.10 -3.43
N THR A 15 19.56 -34.77 -4.08
CA THR A 15 18.24 -34.23 -4.39
C THR A 15 17.42 -34.15 -3.10
N LEU A 16 17.47 -33.00 -2.43
CA LEU A 16 16.58 -32.71 -1.32
C LEU A 16 15.12 -32.71 -1.82
N PRO A 17 14.18 -33.41 -1.17
CA PRO A 17 12.77 -33.36 -1.54
C PRO A 17 12.20 -32.00 -1.12
N PHE A 18 12.21 -31.04 -2.05
CA PHE A 18 11.33 -29.89 -1.94
C PHE A 18 9.90 -30.38 -2.16
N ALA A 19 9.16 -30.55 -1.07
CA ALA A 19 7.71 -30.69 -1.15
C ALA A 19 7.15 -29.49 -1.92
N PRO A 20 6.29 -29.68 -2.92
CA PRO A 20 5.66 -28.58 -3.62
C PRO A 20 4.90 -27.73 -2.59
N VAL A 21 5.32 -26.48 -2.44
CA VAL A 21 4.58 -25.50 -1.66
C VAL A 21 3.23 -25.33 -2.35
N GLU A 22 2.17 -25.84 -1.73
CA GLU A 22 0.81 -25.58 -2.17
C GLU A 22 0.56 -24.07 -2.10
N ILE A 23 0.61 -23.40 -3.25
CA ILE A 23 0.20 -22.02 -3.39
C ILE A 23 -1.32 -22.00 -3.18
N ARG A 24 -1.75 -21.82 -1.92
CA ARG A 24 -3.16 -21.61 -1.59
C ARG A 24 -3.64 -20.40 -2.38
N ARG A 25 -4.67 -20.60 -3.21
CA ARG A 25 -5.35 -19.50 -3.89
C ARG A 25 -5.81 -18.49 -2.82
N PRO A 26 -5.51 -17.19 -2.97
CA PRO A 26 -5.98 -16.19 -2.02
C PRO A 26 -7.50 -16.30 -1.92
N ARG A 27 -7.99 -16.51 -0.69
CA ARG A 27 -9.41 -16.53 -0.38
C ARG A 27 -9.89 -15.10 -0.63
N VAL A 28 -10.53 -14.87 -1.77
CA VAL A 28 -11.37 -13.68 -1.95
C VAL A 28 -12.43 -13.80 -0.86
N PRO A 29 -12.54 -12.86 0.08
CA PRO A 29 -13.57 -12.96 1.09
C PRO A 29 -14.93 -12.99 0.38
N ASP A 30 -15.69 -14.09 0.53
CA ASP A 30 -17.07 -14.18 0.01
C ASP A 30 -17.95 -13.06 0.59
N GLU A 31 -17.54 -12.54 1.75
CA GLU A 31 -17.98 -11.27 2.32
C GLU A 31 -16.75 -10.43 2.69
N PRO A 32 -16.69 -9.14 2.34
CA PRO A 32 -15.66 -8.25 2.86
C PRO A 32 -15.65 -8.30 4.40
N PRO A 33 -14.48 -8.21 5.07
CA PRO A 33 -14.34 -8.47 6.50
C PRO A 33 -15.44 -7.73 7.29
N SER A 34 -16.28 -8.52 7.97
CA SER A 34 -17.46 -8.07 8.70
C SER A 34 -17.12 -7.40 10.04
N SER A 35 -15.87 -7.52 10.49
CA SER A 35 -15.37 -6.96 11.73
C SER A 35 -15.16 -5.45 11.59
N ARG A 36 -16.14 -4.69 12.09
CA ARG A 36 -16.13 -3.22 12.27
C ARG A 36 -16.55 -2.37 11.07
N ARG A 37 -17.54 -2.81 10.30
CA ARG A 37 -18.35 -1.85 9.54
C ARG A 37 -19.21 -1.04 10.51
N ARG A 38 -18.66 0.05 11.03
CA ARG A 38 -19.51 1.17 11.42
C ARG A 38 -20.01 1.79 10.12
N THR A 39 -21.12 1.28 9.61
CA THR A 39 -21.90 2.00 8.60
C THR A 39 -22.35 3.27 9.28
N MET A 40 -21.64 4.37 9.04
CA MET A 40 -22.12 5.65 9.52
C MET A 40 -23.42 5.95 8.76
N PRO A 41 -24.52 6.30 9.44
CA PRO A 41 -25.70 6.81 8.77
C PRO A 41 -25.27 8.06 8.00
N TRP A 42 -25.17 7.94 6.69
CA TRP A 42 -25.00 9.07 5.78
C TRP A 42 -26.31 9.87 5.80
N PRO A 43 -26.28 11.22 5.93
CA PRO A 43 -25.21 12.12 5.53
C PRO A 43 -24.46 12.75 6.73
N LEU A 44 -23.16 12.55 6.83
CA LEU A 44 -22.34 13.34 7.75
C LEU A 44 -22.19 14.74 7.18
N GLY A 45 -22.56 15.73 8.00
CA GLY A 45 -22.64 17.15 7.66
C GLY A 45 -21.39 17.70 7.00
N ASP A 46 -21.62 18.70 6.14
CA ASP A 46 -20.66 19.48 5.34
C ASP A 46 -20.07 18.85 4.07
N ALA A 47 -20.82 17.96 3.41
CA ALA A 47 -21.02 18.17 1.98
C ALA A 47 -21.98 19.36 1.84
N ALA A 48 -21.49 20.60 1.79
CA ALA A 48 -22.29 21.81 2.02
C ALA A 48 -23.59 21.97 1.16
N ASN A 49 -23.83 21.12 0.16
CA ASN A 49 -25.07 21.05 -0.62
C ASN A 49 -25.74 19.64 -0.69
N GLY A 50 -25.29 18.62 0.06
CA GLY A 50 -25.99 17.34 0.20
C GLY A 50 -26.06 16.43 -1.05
N VAL A 51 -25.33 16.71 -2.12
CA VAL A 51 -25.36 15.89 -3.34
C VAL A 51 -24.38 14.71 -3.21
N ALA A 52 -24.93 13.49 -3.11
CA ALA A 52 -24.12 12.28 -3.15
C ALA A 52 -23.38 12.18 -4.50
N PRO A 53 -22.07 11.85 -4.54
CA PRO A 53 -21.32 11.68 -5.77
C PRO A 53 -22.04 10.71 -6.74
N PRO A 54 -22.15 11.04 -8.04
CA PRO A 54 -22.71 10.11 -9.02
C PRO A 54 -21.77 8.92 -9.22
N TRP A 55 -22.33 7.73 -9.39
CA TRP A 55 -21.56 6.52 -9.69
C TRP A 55 -21.03 6.55 -11.13
N PRO A 56 -19.81 6.03 -11.39
CA PRO A 56 -19.31 5.81 -12.74
C PRO A 56 -20.24 4.88 -13.55
N ASP A 57 -20.60 5.29 -14.76
CA ASP A 57 -21.46 4.52 -15.66
C ASP A 57 -20.62 3.73 -16.70
N PRO A 58 -20.95 2.47 -17.02
CA PRO A 58 -20.25 1.69 -18.05
C PRO A 58 -20.25 2.33 -19.44
N GLU A 59 -21.20 3.22 -19.74
CA GLU A 59 -21.35 3.96 -21.00
C GLU A 59 -20.58 5.30 -21.01
N LEU A 60 -19.81 5.61 -19.96
CA LEU A 60 -18.98 6.82 -19.90
C LEU A 60 -18.15 7.02 -21.18
N PRO A 61 -18.05 8.25 -21.72
CA PRO A 61 -17.25 8.48 -22.91
C PRO A 61 -15.78 8.18 -22.61
N THR A 62 -15.05 7.64 -23.58
CA THR A 62 -13.65 7.20 -23.41
C THR A 62 -12.72 8.27 -22.82
N THR A 63 -13.01 9.55 -23.06
CA THR A 63 -12.26 10.69 -22.49
C THR A 63 -12.45 10.90 -20.98
N HIS A 64 -13.37 10.18 -20.35
CA HIS A 64 -13.69 10.24 -18.91
C HIS A 64 -13.16 9.03 -18.16
N LEU A 65 -12.36 8.19 -18.82
CA LEU A 65 -11.99 6.89 -18.31
C LEU A 65 -10.51 6.62 -18.59
N TRP A 66 -9.85 6.04 -17.61
CA TRP A 66 -8.48 5.56 -17.74
C TRP A 66 -8.30 4.20 -17.04
N PRO A 67 -7.61 3.24 -17.65
CA PRO A 67 -7.28 3.18 -19.07
C PRO A 67 -8.56 3.06 -19.93
N PRO A 68 -8.61 3.59 -21.16
CA PRO A 68 -9.79 3.53 -22.04
C PRO A 68 -10.47 2.15 -22.17
N GLY A 69 -9.69 1.09 -22.47
CA GLY A 69 -10.22 -0.26 -22.65
C GLY A 69 -10.39 -1.03 -21.34
N GLY A 70 -9.32 -1.10 -20.54
CA GLY A 70 -9.32 -1.81 -19.26
C GLY A 70 -10.29 -1.20 -18.24
N GLY A 71 -10.33 0.13 -18.15
CA GLY A 71 -11.22 0.85 -17.26
C GLY A 71 -12.69 0.62 -17.55
N ARG A 72 -13.08 0.45 -18.83
CA ARG A 72 -14.49 0.17 -19.17
C ARG A 72 -14.92 -1.20 -18.65
N ARG A 73 -14.04 -2.18 -18.75
CA ARG A 73 -14.30 -3.52 -18.18
C ARG A 73 -14.45 -3.48 -16.67
N VAL A 74 -13.62 -2.70 -15.97
CA VAL A 74 -13.69 -2.52 -14.53
C VAL A 74 -15.00 -1.84 -14.12
N VAL A 75 -15.36 -0.72 -14.77
CA VAL A 75 -16.61 0.01 -14.48
C VAL A 75 -17.84 -0.86 -14.78
N ALA A 76 -17.84 -1.59 -15.90
CA ALA A 76 -18.93 -2.51 -16.26
C ALA A 76 -19.11 -3.67 -15.26
N ALA A 77 -18.04 -4.05 -14.55
CA ALA A 77 -18.07 -5.10 -13.53
C ALA A 77 -18.47 -4.59 -12.14
N LEU A 78 -18.76 -3.29 -11.98
CA LEU A 78 -19.19 -2.73 -10.70
C LEU A 78 -20.63 -3.14 -10.37
N PRO A 79 -20.88 -3.77 -9.21
CA PRO A 79 -22.23 -4.06 -8.76
C PRO A 79 -22.85 -2.81 -8.10
N ILE A 80 -23.26 -1.83 -8.92
CA ILE A 80 -23.75 -0.52 -8.44
C ILE A 80 -24.89 -0.66 -7.41
N SER A 81 -25.76 -1.65 -7.58
CA SER A 81 -26.88 -1.92 -6.68
C SER A 81 -26.47 -2.40 -5.28
N THR A 82 -25.23 -2.86 -5.09
CA THR A 82 -24.72 -3.39 -3.82
C THR A 82 -23.63 -2.52 -3.21
N ILE A 83 -23.43 -1.30 -3.72
CA ILE A 83 -22.43 -0.38 -3.17
C ILE A 83 -22.84 0.01 -1.74
N ALA A 84 -21.94 -0.22 -0.79
CA ALA A 84 -22.08 0.17 0.61
C ALA A 84 -21.04 1.23 0.98
N GLY A 85 -21.41 2.22 1.78
CA GLY A 85 -20.46 3.21 2.29
C GLY A 85 -21.09 4.53 2.77
N PRO A 86 -20.26 5.54 3.08
CA PRO A 86 -18.79 5.46 3.08
C PRO A 86 -18.24 4.62 4.25
N VAL A 87 -17.09 3.97 4.02
CA VAL A 87 -16.29 3.26 5.02
C VAL A 87 -15.26 4.24 5.57
N ASP A 88 -15.20 4.38 6.88
CA ASP A 88 -14.17 5.15 7.56
C ASP A 88 -12.85 4.35 7.57
N LEU A 89 -11.80 4.91 6.97
CA LEU A 89 -10.46 4.32 6.99
C LEU A 89 -9.59 4.85 8.15
N GLY A 90 -10.11 5.76 8.98
CA GLY A 90 -9.42 6.29 10.14
C GLY A 90 -8.31 7.29 9.82
N ASP A 91 -8.23 7.79 8.58
CA ASP A 91 -7.16 8.70 8.14
C ASP A 91 -7.50 10.19 8.35
N GLY A 92 -8.69 10.50 8.90
CA GLY A 92 -9.17 11.86 9.11
C GLY A 92 -9.32 12.68 7.82
N ALA A 93 -9.07 12.08 6.66
CA ALA A 93 -9.13 12.75 5.38
C ALA A 93 -10.56 12.75 4.88
N SER A 94 -10.90 13.76 4.07
CA SER A 94 -12.17 13.87 3.36
C SER A 94 -12.32 12.82 2.22
N THR A 95 -11.59 11.71 2.29
CA THR A 95 -11.66 10.62 1.34
C THR A 95 -12.90 9.78 1.62
N LEU A 96 -13.78 9.66 0.62
CA LEU A 96 -14.96 8.83 0.67
C LEU A 96 -14.62 7.48 0.03
N VAL A 97 -14.74 6.39 0.78
CA VAL A 97 -14.46 5.03 0.31
C VAL A 97 -15.73 4.20 0.33
N PHE A 98 -16.07 3.59 -0.80
CA PHE A 98 -17.26 2.77 -0.94
C PHE A 98 -16.86 1.34 -1.32
N ALA A 99 -17.47 0.36 -0.67
CA ALA A 99 -17.26 -1.05 -0.94
C ALA A 99 -18.28 -1.55 -1.96
N ALA A 100 -17.81 -2.19 -3.02
CA ALA A 100 -18.61 -2.73 -4.12
C ALA A 100 -18.03 -4.09 -4.55
N ALA A 101 -18.12 -5.10 -3.67
CA ALA A 101 -17.35 -6.34 -3.77
C ALA A 101 -17.36 -6.94 -5.20
N PRO A 102 -16.19 -7.25 -5.79
CA PRO A 102 -14.85 -7.29 -5.19
C PRO A 102 -14.08 -5.96 -5.26
N TRP A 103 -14.72 -4.83 -5.52
CA TRP A 103 -14.09 -3.53 -5.76
C TRP A 103 -14.20 -2.56 -4.57
N CYS A 104 -13.31 -1.58 -4.54
CA CYS A 104 -13.45 -0.35 -3.79
C CYS A 104 -13.54 0.84 -4.75
N LEU A 105 -14.34 1.84 -4.39
CA LEU A 105 -14.41 3.12 -5.09
C LEU A 105 -13.99 4.21 -4.12
N THR A 106 -13.06 5.07 -4.52
CA THR A 106 -12.59 6.19 -3.70
C THR A 106 -12.77 7.52 -4.44
N THR A 107 -13.23 8.54 -3.71
CA THR A 107 -13.29 9.93 -4.18
C THR A 107 -13.14 10.88 -2.99
N SER A 108 -13.25 12.19 -3.21
CA SER A 108 -13.23 13.20 -2.15
C SER A 108 -13.90 14.48 -2.62
N PRO A 109 -14.36 15.38 -1.72
CA PRO A 109 -14.83 16.71 -2.11
C PRO A 109 -13.80 17.53 -2.92
N SER A 110 -12.50 17.33 -2.69
CA SER A 110 -11.43 17.95 -3.48
C SER A 110 -11.29 17.40 -4.90
N ARG A 111 -12.01 16.33 -5.23
CA ARG A 111 -12.12 15.72 -6.58
C ARG A 111 -13.43 16.02 -7.27
N ARG A 112 -14.19 16.97 -6.74
CA ARG A 112 -15.37 17.52 -7.38
C ARG A 112 -14.98 18.77 -8.15
N TYR A 113 -15.27 18.78 -9.43
CA TYR A 113 -14.99 19.87 -10.35
C TYR A 113 -16.30 20.42 -10.94
N ARG A 114 -16.35 21.73 -11.17
CA ARG A 114 -17.47 22.37 -11.89
C ARG A 114 -17.24 22.42 -13.40
N ASP A 115 -15.98 22.35 -13.83
CA ASP A 115 -15.61 22.31 -15.24
C ASP A 115 -15.13 20.91 -15.62
N LEU A 116 -15.76 20.33 -16.65
CA LEU A 116 -15.38 19.04 -17.19
C LEU A 116 -13.94 19.02 -17.74
N ARG A 117 -13.46 20.14 -18.27
CA ARG A 117 -12.09 20.26 -18.76
C ARG A 117 -11.08 20.13 -17.61
N GLU A 118 -11.35 20.78 -16.49
CA GLU A 118 -10.54 20.65 -15.27
C GLU A 118 -10.54 19.20 -14.76
N ALA A 119 -11.72 18.57 -14.70
CA ALA A 119 -11.85 17.17 -14.31
C ALA A 119 -11.01 16.23 -15.21
N ARG A 120 -10.99 16.47 -16.52
CA ARG A 120 -10.18 15.70 -17.49
C ARG A 120 -8.68 15.93 -17.30
N HIS A 121 -8.27 17.16 -17.00
CA HIS A 121 -6.87 17.45 -16.67
C HIS A 121 -6.45 16.75 -15.38
N ALA A 122 -7.31 16.76 -14.36
CA ALA A 122 -7.08 16.04 -13.11
C ALA A 122 -7.02 14.52 -13.30
N LEU A 123 -7.93 13.95 -14.11
CA LEU A 123 -7.89 12.54 -14.51
C LEU A 123 -6.56 12.19 -15.17
N ALA A 124 -6.09 12.99 -16.13
CA ALA A 124 -4.83 12.74 -16.81
C ALA A 124 -3.62 12.86 -15.88
N ALA A 125 -3.65 13.80 -14.92
CA ALA A 125 -2.63 13.93 -13.90
C ALA A 125 -2.58 12.72 -12.97
N LEU A 126 -3.73 12.31 -12.42
CA LEU A 126 -3.84 11.14 -11.56
C LEU A 126 -3.45 9.85 -12.30
N ALA A 127 -3.84 9.71 -13.56
CA ALA A 127 -3.43 8.58 -14.40
C ALA A 127 -1.90 8.49 -14.53
N ARG A 128 -1.21 9.62 -14.75
CA ARG A 128 0.27 9.64 -14.78
C ARG A 128 0.87 9.22 -13.45
N THR A 129 0.30 9.70 -12.34
CA THR A 129 0.71 9.28 -10.99
C THR A 129 0.55 7.77 -10.82
N LYS A 130 -0.61 7.21 -11.20
CA LYS A 130 -0.88 5.77 -11.12
C LYS A 130 0.06 4.93 -11.99
N VAL A 131 0.33 5.36 -13.22
CA VAL A 131 1.37 4.74 -14.07
C VAL A 131 2.74 4.80 -13.40
N GLY A 132 3.06 5.93 -12.76
CA GLY A 132 4.28 6.14 -12.03
C GLY A 132 4.51 5.09 -10.94
N LEU A 133 3.46 4.65 -10.24
CA LEU A 133 3.55 3.63 -9.18
C LEU A 133 4.05 2.27 -9.69
N GLY A 134 3.90 1.95 -10.98
CA GLY A 134 4.35 0.70 -11.57
C GLY A 134 3.76 -0.52 -10.83
N GLU A 135 4.64 -1.39 -10.32
CA GLU A 135 4.20 -2.60 -9.60
C GLU A 135 3.50 -2.31 -8.28
N LEU A 136 3.62 -1.11 -7.70
CA LEU A 136 2.88 -0.74 -6.48
C LEU A 136 1.41 -0.40 -6.78
N MET A 137 1.04 -0.12 -8.04
CA MET A 137 -0.35 0.11 -8.40
C MET A 137 -1.15 -1.20 -8.26
N PRO A 138 -2.31 -1.21 -7.59
CA PRO A 138 -3.21 -2.36 -7.61
C PRO A 138 -3.57 -2.74 -9.07
N PRO A 139 -3.60 -4.05 -9.41
CA PRO A 139 -4.05 -4.48 -10.73
C PRO A 139 -5.51 -4.07 -10.94
N ASP A 140 -5.94 -4.00 -12.19
CA ASP A 140 -7.31 -3.64 -12.55
C ASP A 140 -7.79 -2.30 -11.96
N THR A 141 -6.87 -1.37 -11.72
CA THR A 141 -7.20 -0.01 -11.30
C THR A 141 -7.75 0.79 -12.48
N ALA A 142 -8.89 1.42 -12.28
CA ALA A 142 -9.52 2.34 -13.22
C ALA A 142 -9.76 3.70 -12.58
N LEU A 143 -9.68 4.76 -13.37
CA LEU A 143 -10.04 6.11 -12.98
C LEU A 143 -11.21 6.57 -13.86
N ALA A 144 -12.22 7.18 -13.26
CA ALA A 144 -13.44 7.57 -13.98
C ALA A 144 -13.94 8.95 -13.55
N ILE A 145 -14.45 9.74 -14.50
CA ILE A 145 -15.18 10.97 -14.20
C ILE A 145 -16.67 10.67 -14.33
N ALA A 146 -17.41 10.73 -13.22
CA ALA A 146 -18.86 10.62 -13.21
C ALA A 146 -19.47 12.02 -13.06
N SER A 147 -20.54 12.32 -13.81
CA SER A 147 -21.13 13.67 -13.85
C SER A 147 -22.59 13.66 -13.41
N ARG A 148 -23.03 14.71 -12.72
CA ARG A 148 -24.44 14.97 -12.41
C ARG A 148 -24.71 16.47 -12.48
N GLY A 149 -25.48 16.90 -13.47
CA GLY A 149 -25.60 18.32 -13.78
C GLY A 149 -24.23 18.90 -14.13
N ASP A 150 -23.89 20.04 -13.52
CA ASP A 150 -22.62 20.75 -13.72
C ASP A 150 -21.51 20.29 -12.75
N GLU A 151 -21.70 19.17 -12.06
CA GLU A 151 -20.68 18.62 -11.15
C GLU A 151 -20.05 17.34 -11.71
N HIS A 152 -18.73 17.31 -11.72
CA HIS A 152 -17.90 16.21 -12.22
C HIS A 152 -17.04 15.65 -11.10
N TRP A 153 -17.21 14.38 -10.78
CA TRP A 153 -16.50 13.70 -9.70
C TRP A 153 -15.47 12.72 -10.27
N LEU A 154 -14.21 12.86 -9.84
CA LEU A 154 -13.14 11.93 -10.18
C LEU A 154 -13.09 10.78 -9.16
N TRP A 155 -13.20 9.57 -9.68
CA TRP A 155 -13.18 8.31 -8.95
C TRP A 155 -11.92 7.51 -9.24
N THR A 156 -11.41 6.82 -8.23
CA THR A 156 -10.50 5.69 -8.37
C THR A 156 -11.26 4.42 -8.03
N ILE A 157 -11.16 3.41 -8.89
CA ILE A 157 -11.77 2.09 -8.73
C ILE A 157 -10.64 1.08 -8.72
N ALA A 158 -10.55 0.25 -7.69
CA ALA A 158 -9.52 -0.76 -7.57
C ALA A 158 -10.06 -2.01 -6.86
N PRO A 159 -9.38 -3.16 -6.95
CA PRO A 159 -9.76 -4.32 -6.14
C PRO A 159 -9.81 -3.96 -4.65
N TRP A 160 -10.85 -4.43 -3.97
CA TRP A 160 -10.96 -4.29 -2.53
C TRP A 160 -9.85 -5.11 -1.85
N SER A 161 -9.10 -4.44 -0.98
CA SER A 161 -8.02 -5.06 -0.23
C SER A 161 -7.85 -4.36 1.11
N GLU A 162 -7.64 -5.15 2.15
CA GLU A 162 -7.44 -4.67 3.51
C GLU A 162 -6.05 -4.04 3.66
N SER A 163 -5.96 -2.91 4.36
CA SER A 163 -4.66 -2.26 4.61
C SER A 163 -3.79 -3.08 5.57
N LEU A 164 -2.47 -2.88 5.52
CA LEU A 164 -1.55 -3.50 6.46
C LEU A 164 -1.88 -3.12 7.91
N ARG A 165 -2.28 -1.87 8.15
CA ARG A 165 -2.72 -1.41 9.49
C ARG A 165 -3.90 -2.24 10.01
N VAL A 166 -4.96 -2.39 9.21
CA VAL A 166 -6.15 -3.16 9.66
C VAL A 166 -5.77 -4.63 9.91
N GLY A 167 -4.94 -5.21 9.06
CA GLY A 167 -4.45 -6.58 9.25
C GLY A 167 -3.60 -6.75 10.52
N LEU A 168 -2.77 -5.76 10.86
CA LEU A 168 -1.99 -5.75 12.10
C LEU A 168 -2.91 -5.63 13.32
N ASP A 169 -3.85 -4.70 13.30
CA ASP A 169 -4.81 -4.50 14.39
C ASP A 169 -5.62 -5.77 14.67
N ASP A 170 -6.05 -6.49 13.62
CA ASP A 170 -6.76 -7.76 13.74
C ASP A 170 -5.87 -8.87 14.31
N ALA A 171 -4.64 -9.01 13.82
CA ALA A 171 -3.68 -9.99 14.33
C ALA A 171 -3.30 -9.72 15.80
N PHE A 172 -3.16 -8.45 16.19
CA PHE A 172 -2.95 -8.05 17.59
C PHE A 172 -4.16 -8.41 18.45
N ALA A 173 -5.38 -8.13 17.99
CA ALA A 173 -6.60 -8.42 18.72
C ALA A 173 -6.82 -9.93 18.93
N LYS A 174 -6.39 -10.75 17.97
CA LYS A 174 -6.51 -12.21 18.02
C LYS A 174 -5.31 -12.92 18.66
N GLY A 175 -4.22 -12.20 18.93
CA GLY A 175 -3.00 -12.78 19.49
C GLY A 175 -2.30 -13.73 18.53
N GLU A 176 -2.16 -13.36 17.27
CA GLU A 176 -1.60 -14.21 16.20
C GLU A 176 -0.15 -13.80 15.83
N PRO A 177 0.87 -14.23 16.58
CA PRO A 177 2.25 -13.76 16.38
C PRO A 177 2.83 -14.08 15.00
N MET A 178 2.49 -15.26 14.45
CA MET A 178 2.94 -15.62 13.10
C MET A 178 2.37 -14.69 12.03
N ARG A 179 1.11 -14.26 12.19
CA ARG A 179 0.48 -13.31 11.28
C ARG A 179 1.09 -11.92 11.38
N LEU A 180 1.45 -11.48 12.60
CA LEU A 180 2.19 -10.23 12.81
C LEU A 180 3.54 -10.25 12.08
N VAL A 181 4.30 -11.35 12.19
CA VAL A 181 5.58 -11.49 11.47
C VAL A 181 5.40 -11.39 9.96
N GLU A 182 4.39 -12.06 9.39
CA GLU A 182 4.09 -11.99 7.96
C GLU A 182 3.78 -10.55 7.50
N LEU A 183 2.91 -9.86 8.23
CA LEU A 183 2.48 -8.50 7.90
C LEU A 183 3.63 -7.49 8.03
N LEU A 184 4.43 -7.59 9.09
CA LEU A 184 5.60 -6.73 9.29
C LEU A 184 6.71 -7.01 8.26
N SER A 185 6.88 -8.27 7.84
CA SER A 185 7.82 -8.60 6.75
C SER A 185 7.35 -7.98 5.42
N ALA A 186 6.05 -8.08 5.13
CA ALA A 186 5.47 -7.44 3.95
C ALA A 186 5.53 -5.91 4.02
N TRP A 187 5.49 -5.34 5.22
CA TRP A 187 5.70 -3.91 5.43
C TRP A 187 7.12 -3.48 5.07
N VAL A 188 8.14 -4.24 5.50
CA VAL A 188 9.54 -3.98 5.09
C VAL A 188 9.68 -4.06 3.56
N ASP A 189 9.05 -5.02 2.91
CA ASP A 189 9.03 -5.10 1.45
C ASP A 189 8.36 -3.89 0.78
N ALA A 190 7.25 -3.40 1.35
CA ALA A 190 6.56 -2.20 0.89
C ALA A 190 7.44 -0.95 1.01
N LEU A 191 8.14 -0.79 2.14
CA LEU A 191 9.08 0.31 2.37
C LEU A 191 10.21 0.31 1.35
N VAL A 192 10.85 -0.85 1.09
CA VAL A 192 11.89 -0.95 0.05
C VAL A 192 11.34 -0.57 -1.31
N ALA A 193 10.17 -1.09 -1.68
CA ALA A 193 9.56 -0.79 -2.98
C ALA A 193 9.24 0.70 -3.14
N ALA A 194 8.77 1.36 -2.07
CA ALA A 194 8.48 2.79 -2.05
C ALA A 194 9.76 3.64 -2.16
N VAL A 195 10.81 3.30 -1.43
CA VAL A 195 12.13 3.96 -1.50
C VAL A 195 12.74 3.81 -2.90
N GLU A 196 12.71 2.61 -3.45
CA GLU A 196 13.19 2.35 -4.82
C GLU A 196 12.37 3.06 -5.89
N LEU A 197 11.07 3.26 -5.65
CA LEU A 197 10.24 4.05 -6.54
C LEU A 197 10.64 5.53 -6.49
N ALA A 198 10.81 6.10 -5.30
CA ALA A 198 11.27 7.48 -5.15
C ALA A 198 12.64 7.71 -5.78
N ARG A 199 13.58 6.78 -5.57
CA ARG A 199 14.92 6.83 -6.18
C ARG A 199 14.86 6.87 -7.70
N ARG A 200 14.05 6.00 -8.31
CA ARG A 200 14.00 5.81 -9.78
C ARG A 200 13.12 6.83 -10.49
N ARG A 201 12.05 7.30 -9.85
CA ARG A 201 11.00 8.11 -10.48
C ARG A 201 10.81 9.49 -9.86
N GLY A 202 11.47 9.79 -8.74
CA GLY A 202 11.26 11.03 -7.98
C GLY A 202 9.88 11.13 -7.36
N ILE A 203 9.19 10.01 -7.15
CA ILE A 203 7.84 9.95 -6.57
C ILE A 203 7.94 9.60 -5.09
N ALA A 204 7.57 10.54 -4.21
CA ALA A 204 7.43 10.27 -2.78
C ALA A 204 6.04 9.73 -2.45
N LEU A 205 6.00 8.65 -1.66
CA LEU A 205 4.76 8.05 -1.16
C LEU A 205 4.61 8.35 0.33
N ASP A 206 3.36 8.48 0.78
CA ASP A 206 3.07 8.49 2.22
C ASP A 206 3.32 7.08 2.79
N LEU A 207 4.32 6.96 3.68
CA LEU A 207 4.76 5.70 4.26
C LEU A 207 3.95 5.28 5.50
N ASP A 208 2.64 5.51 5.49
CA ASP A 208 1.74 5.01 6.54
C ASP A 208 1.23 3.59 6.20
N LEU A 209 1.17 2.70 7.20
CA LEU A 209 0.65 1.34 7.09
C LEU A 209 -0.79 1.28 6.53
N GLN A 210 -1.60 2.34 6.72
CA GLN A 210 -2.95 2.44 6.15
C GLN A 210 -2.93 2.59 4.62
N ARG A 211 -1.82 3.05 4.04
CA ARG A 211 -1.69 3.33 2.61
C ARG A 211 -1.18 2.13 1.81
N PHE A 212 -0.88 1.03 2.48
CA PHE A 212 -0.36 -0.18 1.84
C PHE A 212 -1.23 -1.40 2.14
N THR A 213 -1.21 -2.37 1.24
CA THR A 213 -1.90 -3.66 1.37
C THR A 213 -1.02 -4.78 0.82
N ILE A 214 -1.42 -6.03 1.06
CA ILE A 214 -0.88 -7.21 0.39
C ILE A 214 -1.96 -7.75 -0.55
N LEU A 215 -1.71 -7.67 -1.86
CA LEU A 215 -2.60 -8.20 -2.88
C LEU A 215 -1.84 -9.21 -3.73
N HIS A 216 -2.35 -10.44 -3.77
CA HIS A 216 -1.69 -11.58 -4.42
C HIS A 216 -0.24 -11.80 -3.94
N GLY A 217 -0.01 -11.64 -2.64
CA GLY A 217 1.31 -11.84 -2.02
C GLY A 217 2.33 -10.74 -2.30
N ARG A 218 1.91 -9.59 -2.84
CA ARG A 218 2.80 -8.46 -3.12
C ARG A 218 2.28 -7.17 -2.47
N PRO A 219 3.18 -6.28 -2.02
CA PRO A 219 2.77 -4.97 -1.53
C PRO A 219 2.15 -4.14 -2.65
N ARG A 220 1.08 -3.41 -2.33
CA ARG A 220 0.43 -2.42 -3.20
C ARG A 220 0.15 -1.14 -2.42
N TYR A 221 0.15 -0.02 -3.14
CA TYR A 221 -0.17 1.29 -2.62
C TYR A 221 -1.64 1.63 -2.90
N LEU A 222 -2.40 1.92 -1.84
CA LEU A 222 -3.85 2.13 -1.88
C LEU A 222 -4.24 3.57 -2.19
N ASP A 223 -3.34 4.53 -1.93
CA ASP A 223 -3.67 5.94 -2.10
C ASP A 223 -3.34 6.45 -3.50
N ASP A 224 -3.87 7.62 -3.76
CA ASP A 224 -3.71 8.43 -4.95
C ASP A 224 -2.86 9.67 -4.68
N ARG A 225 -2.62 9.99 -3.41
CA ARG A 225 -1.73 11.06 -3.00
C ARG A 225 -0.30 10.61 -3.12
N THR A 226 0.49 11.35 -3.88
CA THR A 226 1.95 11.36 -3.77
C THR A 226 2.31 12.55 -2.91
N GLY A 227 3.03 12.31 -1.82
CA GLY A 227 3.35 13.32 -0.82
C GLY A 227 4.51 14.23 -1.22
N GLU A 228 4.80 15.19 -0.34
CA GLU A 228 6.10 15.84 -0.27
C GLU A 228 7.12 14.82 0.24
N GLY A 229 8.30 14.75 -0.41
CA GLY A 229 9.50 13.93 -0.10
C GLY A 229 9.45 12.81 0.97
N LEU A 230 10.00 11.63 0.65
CA LEU A 230 10.16 10.51 1.60
C LEU A 230 10.90 10.88 2.92
N GLU A 231 11.70 11.95 2.87
CA GLU A 231 12.47 12.51 3.99
C GLU A 231 11.66 12.75 5.25
N VAL A 232 10.36 13.04 5.14
CA VAL A 232 9.57 13.48 6.31
C VAL A 232 8.94 12.31 7.06
N THR A 233 8.71 11.17 6.40
CA THR A 233 7.87 10.10 6.98
C THR A 233 8.60 8.81 7.24
N PHE A 234 9.81 8.61 6.69
CA PHE A 234 10.53 7.33 6.78
C PHE A 234 10.87 6.92 8.22
N GLY A 235 11.46 7.82 9.02
CA GLY A 235 11.83 7.50 10.40
C GLY A 235 10.63 7.05 11.24
N ARG A 236 9.51 7.77 11.12
CA ARG A 236 8.23 7.40 11.75
C ARG A 236 7.72 6.04 11.25
N ALA A 237 7.70 5.85 9.94
CA ALA A 237 7.17 4.65 9.28
C ALA A 237 7.88 3.36 9.71
N VAL A 238 9.21 3.42 9.87
CA VAL A 238 10.04 2.28 10.28
C VAL A 238 9.92 2.00 11.77
N LEU A 239 9.89 3.04 12.61
CA LEU A 239 10.00 2.91 14.07
C LEU A 239 8.65 2.74 14.78
N ALA A 240 7.55 3.27 14.22
CA ALA A 240 6.23 3.24 14.85
C ALA A 240 5.76 1.84 15.29
N PRO A 241 5.99 0.74 14.53
CA PRO A 241 5.51 -0.58 14.95
C PRO A 241 6.08 -1.08 16.29
N PHE A 242 7.27 -0.64 16.72
CA PHE A 242 7.87 -1.15 17.97
C PHE A 242 7.03 -0.86 19.21
N GLY A 243 6.39 0.31 19.28
CA GLY A 243 5.56 0.68 20.44
C GLY A 243 4.34 -0.22 20.67
N GLU A 244 3.99 -1.05 19.69
CA GLU A 244 2.88 -2.01 19.77
C GLU A 244 3.37 -3.45 20.04
N LEU A 245 4.67 -3.70 19.95
CA LEU A 245 5.27 -5.04 19.99
C LEU A 245 5.80 -5.49 21.37
N ASP A 246 5.63 -4.68 22.42
CA ASP A 246 6.07 -5.01 23.79
C ASP A 246 5.54 -6.38 24.29
N ARG A 247 4.35 -6.78 23.82
CA ARG A 247 3.71 -8.04 24.19
C ARG A 247 4.21 -9.25 23.38
N TYR A 248 5.06 -9.02 22.38
CA TYR A 248 5.49 -10.02 21.40
C TYR A 248 7.01 -9.91 21.15
N PRO A 249 7.87 -10.23 22.15
CA PRO A 249 9.31 -10.05 22.05
C PRO A 249 9.94 -10.79 20.85
N ASP A 250 9.48 -12.01 20.54
CA ASP A 250 9.97 -12.77 19.38
C ASP A 250 9.61 -12.10 18.04
N VAL A 251 8.46 -11.42 17.98
CA VAL A 251 8.02 -10.66 16.80
C VAL A 251 8.82 -9.37 16.68
N ALA A 252 9.04 -8.67 17.80
CA ALA A 252 9.88 -7.48 17.87
C ALA A 252 11.30 -7.76 17.38
N GLU A 253 11.91 -8.87 17.83
CA GLU A 253 13.25 -9.29 17.42
C GLU A 253 13.32 -9.61 15.92
N ARG A 254 12.33 -10.31 15.36
CA ARG A 254 12.29 -10.57 13.92
C ARG A 254 12.11 -9.31 13.10
N TYR A 255 11.26 -8.39 13.55
CA TYR A 255 11.09 -7.10 12.89
C TYR A 255 12.36 -6.25 12.96
N TYR A 256 13.01 -6.22 14.13
CA TYR A 256 14.31 -5.60 14.35
C TYR A 256 15.34 -6.10 13.34
N GLN A 257 15.52 -7.42 13.24
CA GLN A 257 16.46 -8.02 12.28
C GLN A 257 16.11 -7.65 10.84
N ALA A 258 14.83 -7.68 10.46
CA ALA A 258 14.39 -7.33 9.12
C ALA A 258 14.74 -5.87 8.77
N ILE A 259 14.51 -4.94 9.70
CA ILE A 259 14.82 -3.53 9.44
C ILE A 259 16.30 -3.19 9.58
N THR A 260 17.05 -3.75 10.53
CA THR A 260 18.46 -3.36 10.71
C THR A 260 19.42 -4.07 9.76
N ARG A 261 19.05 -5.27 9.28
CA ARG A 261 19.90 -6.07 8.38
C ARG A 261 19.43 -6.03 6.93
N ASP A 262 18.16 -6.32 6.67
CA ASP A 262 17.69 -6.53 5.30
C ASP A 262 17.37 -5.20 4.59
N LEU A 263 16.79 -4.23 5.32
CA LEU A 263 16.46 -2.93 4.77
C LEU A 263 17.70 -2.17 4.25
N PRO A 264 18.80 -2.01 5.01
CA PRO A 264 19.96 -1.24 4.54
C PRO A 264 20.66 -1.93 3.38
N ARG A 265 20.70 -3.26 3.38
CA ARG A 265 21.25 -4.06 2.27
C ARG A 265 20.52 -3.83 0.95
N ARG A 266 19.20 -3.56 1.00
CA ARG A 266 18.36 -3.38 -0.18
C ARG A 266 18.30 -1.93 -0.65
N ILE A 267 18.40 -0.96 0.26
CA ILE A 267 18.35 0.47 -0.05
C ILE A 267 19.75 0.97 -0.48
N GLY A 268 20.79 0.61 0.28
CA GLY A 268 22.15 1.12 0.11
C GLY A 268 22.36 2.55 0.63
N ALA A 269 23.59 2.86 1.04
CA ALA A 269 23.94 4.15 1.65
C ALA A 269 23.72 5.36 0.72
N GLU A 270 24.10 5.24 -0.56
CA GLU A 270 23.91 6.30 -1.56
C GLU A 270 22.44 6.70 -1.71
N THR A 271 21.54 5.71 -1.77
CA THR A 271 20.09 5.96 -1.84
C THR A 271 19.58 6.62 -0.57
N ALA A 272 20.07 6.16 0.59
CA ALA A 272 19.66 6.67 1.89
C ALA A 272 20.04 8.14 2.07
N ASP A 273 21.26 8.52 1.67
CA ASP A 273 21.74 9.91 1.67
C ASP A 273 20.94 10.78 0.70
N ARG A 274 20.84 10.34 -0.57
CA ARG A 274 20.14 11.07 -1.63
C ARG A 274 18.67 11.36 -1.31
N LEU A 275 18.00 10.44 -0.61
CA LEU A 275 16.60 10.57 -0.22
C LEU A 275 16.42 11.08 1.21
N GLY A 276 17.50 11.54 1.86
CA GLY A 276 17.47 12.10 3.22
C GLY A 276 16.89 11.18 4.29
N LEU A 277 17.02 9.85 4.12
CA LEU A 277 16.45 8.87 5.05
C LEU A 277 17.13 8.93 6.42
N LEU A 278 18.44 9.22 6.46
CA LEU A 278 19.20 9.39 7.71
C LEU A 278 18.70 10.60 8.51
N ARG A 279 18.44 11.72 7.82
CA ARG A 279 17.83 12.91 8.44
C ARG A 279 16.43 12.60 8.97
N SER A 280 15.62 11.88 8.20
CA SER A 280 14.30 11.39 8.65
C SER A 280 14.36 10.57 9.94
N LEU A 281 15.32 9.64 10.01
CA LEU A 281 15.56 8.82 11.20
C LEU A 281 16.04 9.69 12.37
N ASP A 282 16.91 10.66 12.14
CA ASP A 282 17.44 11.51 13.20
C ASP A 282 16.35 12.41 13.80
N GLU A 283 15.50 13.00 12.97
CA GLU A 283 14.41 13.88 13.40
C GLU A 283 13.30 13.12 14.17
N HIS A 284 13.16 11.81 13.95
CA HIS A 284 12.14 11.02 14.63
C HIS A 284 12.61 10.53 16.00
N GLN A 285 11.92 10.95 17.06
CA GLN A 285 12.15 10.46 18.41
C GLN A 285 11.58 9.04 18.57
N ALA A 286 12.43 8.10 18.97
CA ALA A 286 12.00 6.76 19.32
C ALA A 286 11.10 6.76 20.56
N THR A 287 10.07 5.93 20.55
CA THR A 287 9.07 5.82 21.62
C THR A 287 9.55 5.03 22.82
N ASP A 288 10.50 4.12 22.61
CA ASP A 288 11.00 3.17 23.60
C ASP A 288 12.47 2.77 23.32
N ALA A 289 13.05 1.98 24.22
CA ALA A 289 14.46 1.58 24.14
C ALA A 289 14.78 0.66 22.94
N THR A 290 13.82 -0.18 22.53
CA THR A 290 13.99 -1.08 21.38
C THR A 290 13.98 -0.26 20.08
N ALA A 291 13.02 0.65 19.93
CA ALA A 291 12.97 1.59 18.82
C ALA A 291 14.22 2.49 18.77
N ALA A 292 14.73 2.93 19.92
CA ALA A 292 15.95 3.74 19.99
C ALA A 292 17.19 2.95 19.55
N SER A 293 17.30 1.68 19.96
CA SER A 293 18.39 0.78 19.53
C SER A 293 18.32 0.52 18.03
N ALA A 294 17.12 0.22 17.51
CA ALA A 294 16.89 0.01 16.08
C ALA A 294 17.23 1.25 15.27
N ARG A 295 16.85 2.45 15.72
CA ARG A 295 17.20 3.73 15.11
C ARG A 295 18.72 3.90 15.01
N CYS A 296 19.45 3.69 16.10
CA CYS A 296 20.91 3.80 16.10
C CYS A 296 21.58 2.81 15.14
N GLU A 297 21.17 1.54 15.14
CA GLU A 297 21.73 0.52 14.24
C GLU A 297 21.38 0.78 12.77
N LEU A 298 20.16 1.23 12.48
CA LEU A 298 19.73 1.66 11.15
C LEU A 298 20.56 2.84 10.66
N MET A 299 20.76 3.87 11.49
CA MET A 299 21.56 5.04 11.13
C MET A 299 23.02 4.64 10.83
N ALA A 300 23.61 3.75 11.64
CA ALA A 300 24.95 3.24 11.39
C ALA A 300 25.02 2.43 10.08
N SER A 301 24.04 1.55 9.84
CA SER A 301 24.01 0.65 8.68
C SER A 301 23.70 1.35 7.36
N LEU A 302 22.88 2.40 7.39
CA LEU A 302 22.57 3.25 6.23
C LEU A 302 23.63 4.35 6.02
N GLY A 303 24.37 4.73 7.08
CA GLY A 303 25.38 5.78 7.07
C GLY A 303 26.66 5.40 6.33
N GLY A 304 27.11 4.14 6.45
CA GLY A 304 28.27 3.60 5.73
C GLY A 304 29.61 4.11 6.22
#